data_AF-A0A4U6WDY5-F1
#
_entry.id   AF-A0A4U6WDY5-F1
#
_cell.length_a   1.000
_cell.length_b   1.000
_cell.length_c   1.000
_cell.angle_alpha   90.00
_cell.angle_beta   90.00
_cell.angle_gamma   90.00
#
_symmetry.space_group_name_H-M   'P 1'
#
loop_
_entity.id
_entity.type
_entity.pdbx_description
1 polymer ?
#
loop_
_entity_poly.entity_id
_entity_poly.type
_entity_poly.pdbx_seq_one_letter_code
_entity_poly.pdbx_strand_id
1 'polypeptide(L)'
;MQASIPVAHPLPPLYLASSSPSFRPRNLSPLCCCPRPFLSFAHFRLFLNQRKKGRKRSKASIMSNSASGMAVCDECKLKFLELKAKRSFRFIVFKINEKVQQVVVDRLGEPGESYEDFTACLPADECRYAVFDFDFVTDENCQKSKIFFISWAPDTSRVRSKMLYASSKDRFKRELDGIQVELQATDPSEMSMDIIKSRAL
;
A
#
# COMPACT_ATOMS: atom_id res chain seq x y z
N MET A 1 38.95 30.19 -28.14
CA MET A 1 37.64 30.11 -27.43
C MET A 1 37.53 28.70 -26.86
N GLN A 2 38.18 28.49 -25.71
CA GLN A 2 37.58 28.26 -24.38
C GLN A 2 37.27 26.78 -24.15
N ALA A 3 38.27 26.10 -23.57
CA ALA A 3 38.15 24.83 -22.89
C ALA A 3 38.03 25.11 -21.38
N SER A 4 37.02 24.53 -20.73
CA SER A 4 36.79 24.67 -19.28
C SER A 4 37.11 23.34 -18.60
N ILE A 5 38.12 23.35 -17.72
CA ILE A 5 38.53 22.25 -16.85
C ILE A 5 38.00 22.56 -15.44
N PRO A 6 37.42 21.60 -14.69
CA PRO A 6 36.92 21.83 -13.33
C PRO A 6 38.03 21.82 -12.26
N VAL A 7 37.97 22.78 -11.35
CA VAL A 7 38.89 22.95 -10.21
C VAL A 7 38.38 22.14 -9.01
N ALA A 8 39.27 21.32 -8.44
CA ALA A 8 39.06 20.53 -7.24
C ALA A 8 39.14 21.40 -5.97
N HIS A 9 38.20 21.22 -5.04
CA HIS A 9 38.24 21.79 -3.70
C HIS A 9 38.65 20.72 -2.66
N PRO A 10 39.65 20.99 -1.80
CA PRO A 10 40.03 20.09 -0.71
C PRO A 10 39.22 20.35 0.57
N LEU A 11 38.82 19.28 1.25
CA LEU A 11 38.22 19.29 2.60
C LEU A 11 39.32 19.23 3.68
N PRO A 12 39.23 20.02 4.76
CA PRO A 12 40.10 19.87 5.93
C PRO A 12 39.56 18.84 6.96
N PRO A 13 40.44 18.15 7.73
CA PRO A 13 40.05 17.19 8.77
C PRO A 13 40.36 17.72 10.17
N LEU A 14 39.41 17.76 11.12
CA LEU A 14 39.61 18.12 12.54
C LEU A 14 38.36 17.69 13.33
N TYR A 15 38.31 17.21 14.59
CA TYR A 15 39.25 17.06 15.70
C TYR A 15 38.71 16.00 16.71
N LEU A 16 39.63 15.39 17.47
CA LEU A 16 39.49 14.53 18.65
C LEU A 16 38.76 15.16 19.87
N ALA A 17 38.22 14.31 20.77
CA ALA A 17 38.40 14.27 22.25
C ALA A 17 37.18 13.60 22.92
N SER A 18 37.23 12.37 23.46
CA SER A 18 37.86 11.84 24.69
C SER A 18 37.13 12.15 26.02
N SER A 19 36.88 11.06 26.78
CA SER A 19 36.89 10.96 28.27
C SER A 19 35.55 10.99 29.06
N SER A 20 35.03 9.79 29.36
CA SER A 20 34.70 9.15 30.67
C SER A 20 34.42 9.99 31.95
N PRO A 21 33.98 9.40 33.10
CA PRO A 21 33.00 8.35 33.41
C PRO A 21 32.09 8.67 34.65
N SER A 22 31.29 7.68 35.09
CA SER A 22 30.79 7.44 36.47
C SER A 22 29.48 8.11 36.93
N PHE A 23 28.42 7.31 37.11
CA PHE A 23 27.97 6.88 38.45
C PHE A 23 26.79 5.88 38.34
N ARG A 24 27.01 4.64 38.79
CA ARG A 24 26.00 3.76 39.41
C ARG A 24 25.85 4.21 40.89
N PRO A 25 24.79 3.90 41.67
CA PRO A 25 24.17 2.57 41.70
C PRO A 25 22.69 2.43 42.15
N ARG A 26 22.23 1.18 41.96
CA ARG A 26 21.41 0.34 42.86
C ARG A 26 19.96 0.72 43.19
N ASN A 27 19.07 -0.13 42.64
CA ASN A 27 18.29 -1.12 43.38
C ASN A 27 16.96 -0.65 44.00
N LEU A 28 15.84 -1.01 43.37
CA LEU A 28 14.77 -1.78 44.02
C LEU A 28 13.72 -2.21 42.97
N SER A 29 13.70 -3.50 42.64
CA SER A 29 12.47 -4.26 42.36
C SER A 29 11.66 -4.42 43.68
N PRO A 30 10.39 -4.87 43.73
CA PRO A 30 9.67 -5.66 42.71
C PRO A 30 8.15 -5.34 42.60
N LEU A 31 7.44 -6.15 41.81
CA LEU A 31 5.99 -6.40 41.88
C LEU A 31 5.03 -5.25 41.55
N CYS A 32 4.31 -5.39 40.44
CA CYS A 32 2.87 -5.66 40.54
C CYS A 32 2.29 -6.00 39.17
N CYS A 33 1.96 -7.29 39.00
CA CYS A 33 0.80 -7.69 38.23
C CYS A 33 -0.41 -6.91 38.76
N CYS A 34 -1.11 -6.19 37.90
CA CYS A 34 -2.48 -5.81 38.19
C CYS A 34 -3.39 -6.11 37.00
N PRO A 35 -4.64 -6.51 37.28
CA PRO A 35 -5.37 -7.49 36.52
C PRO A 35 -6.44 -6.83 35.63
N ARG A 36 -6.93 -7.65 34.70
CA ARG A 36 -8.18 -7.43 33.96
C ARG A 36 -9.32 -7.02 34.90
N PRO A 37 -10.06 -5.94 34.61
CA PRO A 37 -11.39 -5.77 35.17
C PRO A 37 -12.37 -6.59 34.32
N PHE A 38 -12.86 -7.65 34.92
CA PHE A 38 -14.15 -8.24 34.60
C PHE A 38 -15.20 -7.21 35.05
N LEU A 39 -15.96 -6.60 34.14
CA LEU A 39 -17.24 -6.00 34.54
C LEU A 39 -18.32 -6.31 33.52
N SER A 40 -19.40 -6.77 34.11
CA SER A 40 -20.56 -7.44 33.56
C SER A 40 -21.63 -6.44 33.15
N PHE A 41 -22.39 -6.83 32.12
CA PHE A 41 -23.81 -6.52 31.87
C PHE A 41 -24.24 -5.08 31.53
N ALA A 42 -24.75 -5.00 30.29
CA ALA A 42 -26.03 -4.39 29.91
C ALA A 42 -26.22 -2.87 30.09
N HIS A 43 -26.24 -2.18 28.94
CA HIS A 43 -27.36 -1.33 28.47
C HIS A 43 -26.89 -0.03 27.80
N PHE A 44 -26.58 -0.09 26.51
CA PHE A 44 -26.86 1.04 25.60
C PHE A 44 -27.11 0.48 24.19
N ARG A 45 -28.40 0.27 23.88
CA ARG A 45 -28.90 -0.09 22.54
C ARG A 45 -28.90 1.15 21.64
N LEU A 46 -29.06 0.88 20.33
CA LEU A 46 -29.36 1.80 19.19
C LEU A 46 -28.08 2.42 18.58
N PHE A 47 -27.78 2.36 17.29
CA PHE A 47 -28.51 1.92 16.11
C PHE A 47 -27.47 1.84 14.97
N LEU A 48 -26.98 0.65 14.61
CA LEU A 48 -26.37 0.44 13.30
C LEU A 48 -27.15 -0.64 12.58
N ASN A 49 -28.18 -0.15 11.90
CA ASN A 49 -29.05 -0.87 11.02
C ASN A 49 -28.24 -1.42 9.84
N GLN A 50 -28.13 -2.74 9.85
CA GLN A 50 -28.05 -3.64 8.70
C GLN A 50 -28.39 -3.00 7.34
N ARG A 51 -27.42 -2.98 6.42
CA ARG A 51 -27.73 -3.35 5.04
C ARG A 51 -26.81 -4.47 4.59
N LYS A 52 -27.35 -5.68 4.75
CA LYS A 52 -26.87 -6.93 4.19
C LYS A 52 -26.77 -6.81 2.66
N LYS A 53 -25.61 -7.11 2.10
CA LYS A 53 -25.53 -7.94 0.90
C LYS A 53 -24.68 -9.15 1.27
N GLY A 54 -25.35 -10.30 1.37
CA GLY A 54 -24.75 -11.54 1.85
C GLY A 54 -23.70 -12.05 0.87
N ARG A 55 -22.45 -12.07 1.31
CA ARG A 55 -21.40 -12.90 0.72
C ARG A 55 -21.21 -14.09 1.66
N LYS A 56 -21.55 -15.29 1.18
CA LYS A 56 -21.39 -16.56 1.91
C LYS A 56 -19.95 -16.65 2.41
N ARG A 57 -19.74 -16.58 3.73
CA ARG A 57 -18.44 -16.86 4.35
C ARG A 57 -18.18 -18.36 4.26
N SER A 58 -17.54 -18.80 3.19
CA SER A 58 -16.85 -20.08 3.15
C SER A 58 -15.72 -20.03 4.18
N LYS A 59 -15.76 -20.94 5.17
CA LYS A 59 -14.65 -21.14 6.11
C LYS A 59 -13.39 -21.48 5.31
N ALA A 60 -12.53 -20.48 5.08
CA ALA A 60 -11.16 -20.73 4.66
C ALA A 60 -10.44 -21.33 5.88
N SER A 61 -10.15 -22.64 5.80
CA SER A 61 -9.28 -23.33 6.74
C SER A 61 -7.96 -22.56 6.86
N ILE A 62 -7.58 -22.25 8.09
CA ILE A 62 -6.30 -21.63 8.45
C ILE A 62 -5.19 -22.56 7.92
N MET A 63 -4.53 -22.14 6.85
CA MET A 63 -3.25 -22.70 6.45
C MET A 63 -2.20 -21.65 6.79
N SER A 64 -1.55 -21.84 7.94
CA SER A 64 -0.36 -21.10 8.35
C SER A 64 0.75 -21.38 7.34
N ASN A 65 1.02 -20.40 6.47
CA ASN A 65 2.28 -20.34 5.74
C ASN A 65 2.91 -19.00 6.07
N SER A 66 4.10 -19.08 6.67
CA SER A 66 4.99 -17.99 7.06
C SER A 66 4.95 -16.83 6.08
N ALA A 67 5.00 -15.59 6.61
CA ALA A 67 5.13 -14.37 5.84
C ALA A 67 6.11 -14.60 4.66
N SER A 68 5.57 -14.80 3.46
CA SER A 68 6.36 -14.99 2.26
C SER A 68 7.24 -13.75 2.15
N GLY A 69 8.55 -13.95 2.06
CA GLY A 69 9.55 -12.89 2.00
C GLY A 69 9.46 -12.10 0.70
N MET A 70 8.30 -11.50 0.43
CA MET A 70 7.92 -10.90 -0.84
C MET A 70 8.78 -9.70 -1.18
N ALA A 71 9.78 -9.90 -2.01
CA ALA A 71 10.64 -8.83 -2.47
C ALA A 71 9.81 -7.85 -3.32
N VAL A 72 10.11 -6.56 -3.22
CA VAL A 72 9.54 -5.54 -4.09
C VAL A 72 10.65 -5.11 -5.03
N CYS A 73 10.42 -5.22 -6.34
CA CYS A 73 11.40 -4.72 -7.30
C CYS A 73 11.54 -3.21 -7.16
N ASP A 74 12.76 -2.69 -7.19
CA ASP A 74 13.02 -1.26 -7.04
C ASP A 74 12.39 -0.44 -8.17
N GLU A 75 12.19 -1.04 -9.35
CA GLU A 75 11.46 -0.44 -10.46
C GLU A 75 10.02 -0.06 -10.06
N CYS A 76 9.36 -0.87 -9.22
CA CYS A 76 8.02 -0.55 -8.74
C CYS A 76 8.00 0.76 -7.94
N LYS A 77 9.04 0.99 -7.13
CA LYS A 77 9.19 2.21 -6.32
C LYS A 77 9.50 3.40 -7.21
N LEU A 78 10.42 3.24 -8.17
CA LEU A 78 10.78 4.27 -9.13
C LEU A 78 9.57 4.75 -9.94
N LYS A 79 8.77 3.82 -10.48
CA LYS A 79 7.56 4.14 -11.24
C LYS A 79 6.49 4.81 -10.38
N PHE A 80 6.33 4.38 -9.14
CA PHE A 80 5.42 5.02 -8.19
C PHE A 80 5.85 6.46 -7.83
N LEU A 81 7.15 6.68 -7.61
CA LEU A 81 7.70 8.01 -7.38
C LEU A 81 7.52 8.91 -8.60
N GLU A 82 7.71 8.38 -9.81
CA GLU A 82 7.48 9.11 -11.05
C GLU A 82 6.01 9.50 -11.24
N LEU A 83 5.07 8.61 -10.91
CA LEU A 83 3.65 8.92 -10.87
C LEU A 83 3.35 10.04 -9.86
N LYS A 84 3.92 9.98 -8.64
CA LYS A 84 3.69 11.02 -7.61
C LYS A 84 4.31 12.37 -7.98
N ALA A 85 5.51 12.37 -8.55
CA ALA A 85 6.28 13.59 -8.82
C ALA A 85 5.87 14.27 -10.13
N LYS A 86 5.76 13.51 -11.21
CA LYS A 86 5.51 14.04 -12.55
C LYS A 86 4.07 13.84 -13.03
N ARG A 87 3.28 12.99 -12.36
CA ARG A 87 1.96 12.53 -12.83
C ARG A 87 1.99 12.05 -14.28
N SER A 88 3.09 11.39 -14.66
CA SER A 88 3.31 10.89 -16.02
C SER A 88 2.53 9.62 -16.33
N PHE A 89 1.87 9.01 -15.35
CA PHE A 89 1.06 7.80 -15.51
C PHE A 89 -0.27 7.98 -14.81
N ARG A 90 -1.36 7.55 -15.45
CA ARG A 90 -2.70 7.58 -14.87
C ARG A 90 -2.94 6.39 -13.96
N PHE A 91 -2.35 5.25 -14.34
CA PHE A 91 -2.37 4.05 -13.54
C PHE A 91 -1.09 3.23 -13.70
N ILE A 92 -0.81 2.38 -12.72
CA ILE A 92 0.27 1.39 -12.78
C ILE A 92 -0.28 0.08 -12.28
N VAL A 93 -0.16 -0.98 -13.09
CA VAL A 93 -0.52 -2.35 -12.73
C VAL A 93 0.73 -3.10 -12.34
N PHE A 94 0.68 -3.75 -11.19
CA PHE A 94 1.72 -4.63 -10.67
C PHE A 94 1.20 -6.06 -10.59
N LYS A 95 2.10 -7.01 -10.81
CA LYS A 95 1.85 -8.43 -10.57
C LYS A 95 2.87 -9.00 -9.61
N ILE A 96 2.44 -10.02 -8.89
CA ILE A 96 3.33 -10.86 -8.11
C ILE A 96 3.73 -12.06 -8.95
N ASN A 97 5.03 -12.26 -9.12
CA ASN A 97 5.53 -13.49 -9.70
C ASN A 97 5.73 -14.53 -8.59
N GLU A 98 4.84 -15.53 -8.54
CA GLU A 98 4.81 -16.56 -7.49
C GLU A 98 6.12 -17.39 -7.41
N LYS A 99 6.82 -17.55 -8.55
CA LYS A 99 8.05 -18.36 -8.61
C LYS A 99 9.22 -17.70 -7.87
N VAL A 100 9.39 -16.40 -8.07
CA VAL A 100 10.48 -15.61 -7.49
C VAL A 100 10.05 -14.86 -6.22
N GLN A 101 8.77 -14.92 -5.86
CA GLN A 101 8.19 -14.18 -4.74
C GLN A 101 8.57 -12.69 -4.77
N GLN A 102 8.41 -12.07 -5.95
CA GLN A 102 8.72 -10.68 -6.17
C GLN A 102 7.55 -9.94 -6.83
N VAL A 103 7.31 -8.70 -6.39
CA VAL A 103 6.39 -7.77 -7.05
C VAL A 103 7.11 -7.08 -8.20
N VAL A 104 6.54 -7.16 -9.38
CA VAL A 104 7.05 -6.55 -10.61
C VAL A 104 5.98 -5.68 -11.27
N VAL A 105 6.40 -4.70 -12.05
CA VAL A 105 5.50 -3.91 -12.90
C VAL A 105 4.98 -4.82 -14.01
N ASP A 106 3.67 -4.84 -14.18
CA ASP A 106 3.03 -5.57 -15.28
C ASP A 106 2.67 -4.63 -16.43
N ARG A 107 2.06 -3.49 -16.10
CA ARG A 107 1.71 -2.48 -17.10
C ARG A 107 1.75 -1.07 -16.51
N LEU A 108 2.10 -0.11 -17.36
CA LEU A 108 2.05 1.31 -17.07
C LEU A 108 0.97 1.91 -17.97
N GLY A 109 0.04 2.65 -17.38
CA GLY A 109 -1.00 3.37 -18.10
C GLY A 109 -0.56 4.80 -18.34
N GLU A 110 -0.43 5.18 -19.62
CA GLU A 110 -0.15 6.55 -20.01
C GLU A 110 -1.31 7.50 -19.64
N PRO A 111 -1.08 8.82 -19.54
CA PRO A 111 -2.11 9.79 -19.15
C PRO A 111 -3.29 9.83 -20.14
N GLY A 112 -3.10 9.38 -21.37
CA GLY A 112 -4.14 9.26 -22.39
C GLY A 112 -4.94 7.96 -22.38
N GLU A 113 -4.56 6.97 -21.56
CA GLU A 113 -5.29 5.70 -21.49
C GLU A 113 -6.63 5.86 -20.75
N SER A 114 -7.65 5.23 -21.32
CA SER A 114 -9.01 5.29 -20.80
C SER A 114 -9.21 4.26 -19.68
N TYR A 115 -10.28 4.44 -18.91
CA TYR A 115 -10.66 3.46 -17.89
C TYR A 115 -10.96 2.06 -18.48
N GLU A 116 -11.43 2.02 -19.74
CA GLU A 116 -11.67 0.76 -20.46
C GLU A 116 -10.37 0.00 -20.77
N ASP A 117 -9.30 0.72 -21.09
CA ASP A 117 -7.97 0.11 -21.28
C ASP A 117 -7.45 -0.45 -19.96
N PHE A 118 -7.68 0.28 -18.86
CA PHE A 118 -7.34 -0.17 -17.52
C PHE A 118 -8.09 -1.46 -17.12
N THR A 119 -9.41 -1.54 -17.34
CA THR A 119 -10.18 -2.76 -17.07
C THR A 119 -9.77 -3.91 -17.98
N ALA A 120 -9.40 -3.65 -19.24
CA ALA A 120 -8.87 -4.66 -20.14
C ALA A 120 -7.53 -5.24 -19.65
N CYS A 121 -6.76 -4.49 -18.85
CA CYS A 121 -5.53 -4.96 -18.22
C CYS A 121 -5.75 -5.79 -16.95
N LEU A 122 -6.99 -5.94 -16.49
CA LEU A 122 -7.34 -6.69 -15.29
C LEU A 122 -8.03 -8.01 -15.69
N PRO A 123 -7.29 -9.12 -15.80
CA PRO A 123 -7.87 -10.41 -16.16
C PRO A 123 -8.79 -10.92 -15.04
N ALA A 124 -9.86 -11.62 -15.41
CA ALA A 124 -10.76 -12.26 -14.46
C ALA A 124 -10.14 -13.50 -13.79
N ASP A 125 -9.06 -14.07 -14.34
CA ASP A 125 -8.49 -15.32 -13.83
C ASP A 125 -7.32 -15.12 -12.87
N GLU A 126 -6.73 -13.91 -12.84
CA GLU A 126 -5.54 -13.61 -12.05
C GLU A 126 -5.73 -12.39 -11.14
N CYS A 127 -5.06 -12.43 -9.99
CA CYS A 127 -5.00 -11.27 -9.11
C CYS A 127 -3.95 -10.28 -9.60
N ARG A 128 -4.19 -8.98 -9.41
CA ARG A 128 -3.25 -7.91 -9.71
C ARG A 128 -3.33 -6.80 -8.66
N TYR A 129 -2.28 -6.01 -8.55
CA TYR A 129 -2.40 -4.71 -7.88
C TYR A 129 -2.45 -3.63 -8.93
N ALA A 130 -3.18 -2.57 -8.63
CA ALA A 130 -3.13 -1.36 -9.41
C ALA A 130 -3.00 -0.16 -8.48
N VAL A 131 -2.22 0.82 -8.92
CA VAL A 131 -2.22 2.15 -8.34
C VAL A 131 -2.85 3.07 -9.37
N PHE A 132 -3.79 3.89 -8.94
CA PHE A 132 -4.52 4.82 -9.79
C PHE A 132 -4.43 6.21 -9.17
N ASP A 133 -3.93 7.20 -9.92
CA ASP A 133 -3.96 8.59 -9.47
C ASP A 133 -5.28 9.22 -9.92
N PHE A 134 -6.09 9.65 -8.97
CA PHE A 134 -7.35 10.30 -9.25
C PHE A 134 -7.25 11.78 -8.91
N ASP A 135 -7.23 12.61 -9.94
CA ASP A 135 -7.34 14.06 -9.85
C ASP A 135 -8.82 14.47 -9.79
N PHE A 136 -9.16 15.31 -8.80
CA PHE A 136 -10.48 15.90 -8.65
C PHE A 136 -10.37 17.39 -8.37
N VAL A 137 -11.34 18.14 -8.88
CA VAL A 137 -11.48 19.57 -8.63
C VAL A 137 -12.67 19.75 -7.69
N THR A 138 -12.44 20.33 -6.53
CA THR A 138 -13.52 20.72 -5.60
C THR A 138 -14.18 22.02 -6.07
N ASP A 139 -15.42 22.30 -5.66
CA ASP A 139 -16.15 23.55 -5.96
C ASP A 139 -15.38 24.84 -5.66
N GLU A 140 -14.42 24.81 -4.73
CA GLU A 140 -13.49 25.92 -4.47
C GLU A 140 -12.39 26.08 -5.55
N ASN A 141 -12.53 25.42 -6.69
CA ASN A 141 -11.55 25.35 -7.78
C ASN A 141 -10.15 24.91 -7.32
N CYS A 142 -10.09 24.10 -6.26
CA CYS A 142 -8.85 23.54 -5.73
C CYS A 142 -8.64 22.16 -6.35
N GLN A 143 -7.62 22.03 -7.20
CA GLN A 143 -7.25 20.75 -7.79
C GLN A 143 -6.48 19.91 -6.78
N LYS A 144 -7.05 18.77 -6.39
CA LYS A 144 -6.44 17.81 -5.47
C LYS A 144 -6.30 16.47 -6.16
N SER A 145 -5.25 15.72 -5.81
CA SER A 145 -5.00 14.38 -6.33
C SER A 145 -4.97 13.38 -5.18
N LYS A 146 -5.71 12.28 -5.33
CA LYS A 146 -5.70 11.16 -4.39
C LYS A 146 -5.17 9.92 -5.09
N ILE A 147 -4.14 9.32 -4.48
CA ILE A 147 -3.58 8.06 -4.95
C ILE A 147 -4.38 6.90 -4.33
N PHE A 148 -4.99 6.13 -5.21
CA PHE A 148 -5.75 4.93 -4.88
C PHE A 148 -4.90 3.69 -5.11
N PHE A 149 -4.88 2.81 -4.11
CA PHE A 149 -4.34 1.47 -4.23
C PHE A 149 -5.47 0.48 -4.38
N ILE A 150 -5.55 -0.18 -5.52
CA ILE A 150 -6.58 -1.15 -5.87
C ILE A 150 -5.98 -2.56 -5.81
N SER A 151 -6.54 -3.41 -4.96
CA SER A 151 -6.24 -4.83 -4.93
C SER A 151 -7.29 -5.59 -5.73
N TRP A 152 -6.92 -6.05 -6.92
CA TRP A 152 -7.75 -6.86 -7.79
C TRP A 152 -7.62 -8.34 -7.45
N ALA A 153 -8.71 -8.97 -7.02
CA ALA A 153 -8.72 -10.38 -6.62
C ALA A 153 -10.04 -11.06 -7.04
N PRO A 154 -10.18 -11.44 -8.32
CA PRO A 154 -11.43 -11.97 -8.84
C PRO A 154 -11.74 -13.36 -8.28
N ASP A 155 -13.02 -13.72 -8.16
CA ASP A 155 -13.42 -14.94 -7.44
C ASP A 155 -13.01 -16.25 -8.14
N THR A 156 -12.81 -16.20 -9.45
CA THR A 156 -12.32 -17.28 -10.32
C THR A 156 -10.82 -17.56 -10.16
N SER A 157 -10.05 -16.64 -9.58
CA SER A 157 -8.62 -16.84 -9.37
C SER A 157 -8.31 -17.89 -8.30
N ARG A 158 -7.10 -18.47 -8.38
CA ARG A 158 -6.66 -19.54 -7.48
C ARG A 158 -6.62 -19.07 -6.03
N VAL A 159 -7.17 -19.88 -5.12
CA VAL A 159 -7.22 -19.58 -3.68
C VAL A 159 -5.83 -19.26 -3.11
N ARG A 160 -4.81 -20.01 -3.51
CA ARG A 160 -3.42 -19.76 -3.10
C ARG A 160 -2.92 -18.39 -3.53
N SER A 161 -3.17 -17.99 -4.78
CA SER A 161 -2.77 -16.69 -5.30
C SER A 161 -3.51 -15.57 -4.57
N LYS A 162 -4.82 -15.69 -4.34
CA LYS A 162 -5.58 -14.73 -3.51
C LYS A 162 -4.98 -14.56 -2.11
N MET A 163 -4.67 -15.67 -1.44
CA MET A 163 -4.02 -15.63 -0.14
C MET A 163 -2.66 -14.92 -0.21
N LEU A 164 -1.85 -15.24 -1.23
CA LEU A 164 -0.53 -14.64 -1.40
C LEU A 164 -0.64 -13.13 -1.62
N TYR A 165 -1.54 -12.66 -2.48
CA TYR A 165 -1.80 -11.23 -2.67
C TYR A 165 -2.30 -10.60 -1.36
N ALA A 166 -3.33 -11.16 -0.72
CA ALA A 166 -3.85 -10.61 0.54
C ALA A 166 -2.77 -10.48 1.63
N SER A 167 -1.92 -11.50 1.82
CA SER A 167 -0.85 -11.49 2.81
C SER A 167 0.32 -10.57 2.46
N SER A 168 0.56 -10.33 1.17
CA SER A 168 1.70 -9.54 0.69
C SER A 168 1.39 -8.06 0.52
N LYS A 169 0.10 -7.71 0.46
CA LYS A 169 -0.40 -6.34 0.33
C LYS A 169 0.23 -5.40 1.34
N ASP A 170 0.22 -5.75 2.62
CA ASP A 170 0.66 -4.83 3.68
C ASP A 170 2.17 -4.53 3.63
N ARG A 171 2.98 -5.49 3.14
CA ARG A 171 4.40 -5.23 2.87
C ARG A 171 4.57 -4.28 1.69
N PHE A 172 3.88 -4.54 0.58
CA PHE A 172 3.98 -3.71 -0.61
C PHE A 172 3.53 -2.26 -0.35
N LYS A 173 2.44 -2.08 0.41
CA LYS A 173 1.95 -0.76 0.82
C LYS A 173 2.98 0.04 1.64
N ARG A 174 3.75 -0.62 2.52
CA ARG A 174 4.78 0.06 3.32
C ARG A 174 5.95 0.57 2.48
N GLU A 175 6.24 -0.09 1.36
CA GLU A 175 7.26 0.35 0.41
C GLU A 175 6.77 1.50 -0.48
N LEU A 176 5.45 1.59 -0.70
CA LEU A 176 4.79 2.64 -1.48
C LEU A 176 4.20 3.73 -0.57
N ASP A 177 5.07 4.60 -0.05
CA ASP A 177 4.66 5.69 0.83
C ASP A 177 3.99 6.85 0.05
N GLY A 178 2.69 7.04 0.29
CA GLY A 178 1.84 8.01 -0.40
C GLY A 178 0.47 7.50 -0.84
N ILE A 179 0.15 6.22 -0.59
CA ILE A 179 -1.19 5.68 -0.80
C ILE A 179 -2.16 6.34 0.19
N GLN A 180 -3.20 6.99 -0.33
CA GLN A 180 -4.19 7.70 0.50
C GLN A 180 -5.42 6.84 0.77
N VAL A 181 -5.84 6.05 -0.22
CA VAL A 181 -7.03 5.20 -0.13
C VAL A 181 -6.70 3.81 -0.64
N GLU A 182 -7.15 2.78 0.08
CA GLU A 182 -7.13 1.41 -0.40
C GLU A 182 -8.52 0.94 -0.82
N LEU A 183 -8.59 0.28 -1.97
CA LEU A 183 -9.78 -0.31 -2.55
C LEU A 183 -9.51 -1.79 -2.81
N GLN A 184 -10.46 -2.63 -2.47
CA GLN A 184 -10.46 -4.04 -2.86
C GLN A 184 -11.60 -4.23 -3.84
N ALA A 185 -11.29 -4.81 -5.00
CA ALA A 185 -12.27 -5.07 -6.03
C ALA A 185 -12.16 -6.53 -6.47
N THR A 186 -13.31 -7.20 -6.56
CA THR A 186 -13.42 -8.54 -7.12
C THR A 186 -14.02 -8.54 -8.53
N ASP A 187 -14.71 -7.46 -8.90
CA ASP A 187 -15.35 -7.26 -10.19
C ASP A 187 -15.02 -5.88 -10.76
N PRO A 188 -14.89 -5.69 -12.10
CA PRO A 188 -14.53 -4.39 -12.66
C PRO A 188 -15.62 -3.35 -12.39
N SER A 189 -16.85 -3.78 -12.13
CA SER A 189 -17.94 -2.90 -11.72
C SER A 189 -17.72 -2.25 -10.34
N GLU A 190 -16.98 -2.92 -9.43
CA GLU A 190 -16.68 -2.43 -8.07
C GLU A 190 -15.57 -1.37 -8.04
N MET A 191 -14.91 -1.14 -9.17
CA MET A 191 -13.89 -0.10 -9.34
C MET A 191 -14.35 1.00 -10.29
N SER A 192 -15.66 1.10 -10.55
CA SER A 192 -16.24 2.15 -11.40
C SER A 192 -15.85 3.55 -10.91
N MET A 193 -15.80 4.51 -11.84
CA MET A 193 -15.37 5.88 -11.56
C MET A 193 -16.20 6.52 -10.44
N ASP A 194 -17.48 6.18 -10.32
CA ASP A 194 -18.36 6.68 -9.27
C ASP A 194 -17.93 6.22 -7.87
N ILE A 195 -17.47 4.98 -7.74
CA ILE A 195 -16.98 4.43 -6.46
C ILE A 195 -15.66 5.10 -6.09
N ILE A 196 -14.76 5.27 -7.05
CA ILE A 196 -13.47 5.94 -6.81
C ILE A 196 -13.70 7.40 -6.41
N LYS A 197 -14.57 8.12 -7.12
CA LYS A 197 -15.01 9.47 -6.76
C LYS A 197 -15.62 9.54 -5.37
N SER A 198 -16.54 8.63 -5.04
CA SER A 198 -17.20 8.59 -3.72
C SER A 198 -16.23 8.33 -2.57
N ARG A 199 -15.08 7.68 -2.82
CA ARG A 199 -14.03 7.47 -1.83
C ARG A 199 -12.99 8.61 -1.83
N ALA A 200 -12.96 9.41 -2.88
CA ALA A 200 -12.07 10.56 -3.04
C ALA A 200 -12.61 11.82 -2.36
N LEU A 201 -13.93 12.00 -2.31
CA LEU A 201 -14.60 13.10 -1.62
C LEU A 201 -14.69 12.82 -0.12
#